data_AF-A0A7W1RSR7-F1
#
_entry.id   AF-A0A7W1RSR7-F1
#
_cell.length_a   1.000
_cell.length_b   1.000
_cell.length_c   1.000
_cell.angle_alpha   90.00
_cell.angle_beta   90.00
_cell.angle_gamma   90.00
#
_symmetry.space_group_name_H-M   'P 1'
#
loop_
_entity.id
_entity.type
_entity.pdbx_description
1 polymer ?
#
loop_
_entity_poly.entity_id
_entity_poly.type
_entity_poly.pdbx_seq_one_letter_code
_entity_poly.pdbx_strand_id
1 'polypeptide(L)'
;MQAAILKSIELGNYNHHAAAAAGISERMFYDWIESDAQFAADVARARDVATESLVNVVRGAAMNDWRAGAWLLERTRAGQFRESKEVEHGGSIAIDSLLLGEPDEAA
;
A
#
# COMPACT_ATOMS: atom_id res chain seq x y z
N MET A 1 -3.70 -28.50 -7.18
CA MET A 1 -3.12 -27.84 -5.98
C MET A 1 -2.92 -26.34 -6.23
N GLN A 2 -2.09 -25.95 -7.22
CA GLN A 2 -1.90 -24.54 -7.59
C GLN A 2 -3.21 -23.78 -7.87
N ALA A 3 -4.17 -24.39 -8.57
CA ALA A 3 -5.48 -23.78 -8.82
C ALA A 3 -6.26 -23.38 -7.55
N ALA A 4 -6.14 -24.15 -6.46
CA ALA A 4 -6.80 -23.82 -5.18
C ALA A 4 -6.14 -22.61 -4.51
N ILE A 5 -4.81 -22.49 -4.62
CA ILE A 5 -4.04 -21.33 -4.13
C ILE A 5 -4.48 -20.08 -4.88
N LEU A 6 -4.48 -20.15 -6.23
CA LEU A 6 -4.91 -19.03 -7.07
C LEU A 6 -6.33 -18.59 -6.72
N LYS A 7 -7.25 -19.55 -6.55
CA LYS A 7 -8.63 -19.23 -6.19
C LYS A 7 -8.74 -18.54 -4.84
N SER A 8 -7.93 -18.95 -3.86
CA SER A 8 -7.89 -18.34 -2.55
C SER A 8 -7.35 -16.91 -2.60
N ILE A 9 -6.33 -16.66 -3.44
CA ILE A 9 -5.76 -15.33 -3.65
C ILE A 9 -6.75 -14.41 -4.38
N GLU A 10 -7.50 -14.91 -5.38
CA GLU A 10 -8.57 -14.14 -6.05
C GLU A 10 -9.65 -13.65 -5.08
N LEU A 11 -9.85 -14.34 -3.96
CA LEU A 11 -10.78 -13.93 -2.89
C LEU A 11 -10.17 -12.90 -1.93
N GLY A 12 -8.92 -12.50 -2.12
CA GLY A 12 -8.22 -11.51 -1.30
C GLY A 12 -7.41 -12.08 -0.15
N ASN A 13 -7.21 -13.41 -0.09
CA ASN A 13 -6.39 -14.01 0.97
C ASN A 13 -4.90 -13.71 0.78
N TYR A 14 -4.19 -13.54 1.90
CA TYR A 14 -2.73 -13.51 1.92
C TYR A 14 -2.12 -14.84 1.45
N ASN A 15 -0.92 -14.77 0.87
CA ASN A 15 -0.21 -15.94 0.32
C ASN A 15 -0.10 -17.10 1.33
N HIS A 16 0.26 -16.81 2.57
CA HIS A 16 0.42 -17.85 3.61
C HIS A 16 -0.92 -18.53 3.95
N HIS A 17 -2.03 -17.81 3.96
CA HIS A 17 -3.36 -18.41 4.12
C HIS A 17 -3.76 -19.25 2.91
N ALA A 18 -3.47 -18.77 1.69
CA ALA A 18 -3.73 -19.53 0.48
C ALA A 18 -2.90 -20.82 0.40
N ALA A 19 -1.62 -20.75 0.80
CA ALA A 19 -0.72 -21.90 0.91
C ALA A 19 -1.21 -22.91 1.95
N ALA A 20 -1.55 -22.45 3.16
CA ALA A 20 -2.07 -23.29 4.22
C ALA A 20 -3.39 -23.96 3.82
N ALA A 21 -4.31 -23.24 3.18
CA ALA A 21 -5.57 -23.78 2.67
C ALA A 21 -5.37 -24.85 1.58
N ALA A 22 -4.29 -24.75 0.80
CA ALA A 22 -3.91 -25.74 -0.20
C ALA A 22 -3.05 -26.89 0.37
N GLY A 23 -2.76 -26.88 1.67
CA GLY A 23 -1.99 -27.93 2.35
C GLY A 23 -0.48 -27.87 2.09
N ILE A 24 0.07 -26.72 1.68
CA ILE A 24 1.51 -26.54 1.49
C ILE A 24 2.07 -25.53 2.48
N SER A 25 3.37 -25.66 2.78
CA SER A 25 4.07 -24.64 3.55
C SER A 25 4.20 -23.34 2.74
N GLU A 26 4.26 -22.20 3.43
CA GLU A 26 4.53 -20.91 2.80
C GLU A 26 5.87 -20.90 2.06
N ARG A 27 6.88 -21.62 2.57
CA ARG A 27 8.17 -21.80 1.89
C ARG A 27 7.99 -22.44 0.52
N MET A 28 7.27 -23.55 0.43
CA MET A 28 7.01 -24.23 -0.85
C MET A 28 6.29 -23.32 -1.85
N PHE A 29 5.39 -22.47 -1.37
CA PHE A 29 4.72 -21.49 -2.23
C PHE A 29 5.73 -20.50 -2.86
N TYR A 30 6.67 -19.96 -2.07
CA TYR A 30 7.68 -19.06 -2.61
C TYR A 30 8.71 -19.78 -3.48
N ASP A 31 9.10 -21.00 -3.12
CA ASP A 31 9.96 -21.84 -3.95
C ASP A 31 9.32 -22.03 -5.35
N TRP A 32 7.99 -22.19 -5.42
CA TRP A 32 7.26 -22.28 -6.69
C TRP A 32 7.22 -20.95 -7.44
N ILE A 33 7.05 -19.82 -6.76
CA ILE A 33 7.13 -18.51 -7.42
C ILE A 33 8.52 -18.28 -8.04
N GLU A 34 9.58 -18.69 -7.37
CA GLU A 34 10.95 -18.52 -7.86
C GLU A 34 11.28 -19.47 -9.01
N SER A 35 10.75 -20.70 -8.98
CA SER A 35 11.09 -21.74 -9.96
C SER A 35 10.12 -21.83 -11.15
N ASP A 36 8.91 -21.28 -11.04
CA ASP A 36 7.86 -21.34 -12.06
C ASP A 36 7.33 -19.92 -12.39
N ALA A 37 7.84 -19.36 -13.50
CA ALA A 37 7.46 -18.03 -13.97
C ALA A 37 5.96 -17.93 -14.36
N GLN A 38 5.35 -19.03 -14.82
CA GLN A 38 3.93 -19.03 -15.16
C GLN A 38 3.09 -18.96 -13.89
N PHE A 39 3.45 -19.74 -12.87
CA PHE A 39 2.79 -19.66 -11.57
C PHE A 39 2.94 -18.28 -10.93
N ALA A 40 4.12 -17.66 -11.02
CA ALA A 40 4.34 -16.29 -10.55
C ALA A 40 3.42 -15.27 -11.26
N ALA A 41 3.29 -15.36 -12.58
CA ALA A 41 2.39 -14.52 -13.37
C ALA A 41 0.92 -14.75 -13.00
N ASP A 42 0.53 -16.00 -12.77
CA ASP A 42 -0.84 -16.36 -12.36
C ASP A 42 -1.19 -15.84 -10.97
N VAL A 43 -0.23 -15.89 -10.03
CA VAL A 43 -0.39 -15.30 -8.69
C VAL A 43 -0.53 -13.79 -8.78
N ALA A 44 0.27 -13.11 -9.61
CA ALA A 44 0.16 -11.66 -9.81
C ALA A 44 -1.24 -11.30 -10.34
N ARG A 45 -1.69 -11.99 -11.39
CA ARG A 45 -3.04 -11.82 -11.95
C ARG A 45 -4.14 -12.09 -10.93
N ALA A 46 -4.02 -13.12 -10.10
CA ALA A 46 -5.00 -13.41 -9.05
C ALA A 46 -5.12 -12.26 -8.02
N ARG A 47 -4.01 -11.60 -7.68
CA ARG A 47 -4.03 -10.42 -6.81
C ARG A 47 -4.72 -9.22 -7.46
N ASP A 48 -4.53 -9.04 -8.77
CA ASP A 48 -5.21 -7.99 -9.51
C ASP A 48 -6.73 -8.22 -9.55
N VAL A 49 -7.16 -9.47 -9.74
CA VAL A 49 -8.59 -9.87 -9.66
C VAL A 49 -9.19 -9.57 -8.28
N ALA A 50 -8.46 -9.87 -7.21
CA ALA A 50 -8.90 -9.54 -5.86
C ALA A 50 -9.03 -8.02 -5.66
N THR A 51 -8.04 -7.26 -6.16
CA THR A 51 -8.03 -5.79 -6.11
C THR A 51 -9.22 -5.21 -6.86
N GLU A 52 -9.49 -5.67 -8.08
CA GLU A 52 -10.64 -5.25 -8.88
C GLU A 52 -11.96 -5.55 -8.17
N SER A 53 -12.08 -6.75 -7.57
CA SER A 53 -13.27 -7.15 -6.81
C SER A 53 -13.53 -6.21 -5.64
N LEU A 54 -12.50 -5.85 -4.87
CA LEU A 54 -12.60 -4.90 -3.76
C LEU A 54 -12.93 -3.48 -4.25
N VAL A 55 -12.32 -3.03 -5.35
CA VAL A 55 -12.65 -1.75 -5.96
C VAL A 55 -14.13 -1.71 -6.37
N ASN A 56 -14.66 -2.79 -6.93
CA ASN A 56 -16.07 -2.88 -7.29
C ASN A 56 -16.99 -2.83 -6.06
N VAL A 57 -16.60 -3.43 -4.93
CA VAL A 57 -17.33 -3.29 -3.66
C VAL A 57 -17.38 -1.83 -3.22
N VAL A 58 -16.24 -1.13 -3.23
CA VAL A 58 -16.20 0.29 -2.84
C VAL A 58 -17.01 1.16 -3.80
N ARG A 59 -16.93 0.89 -5.12
CA ARG A 59 -17.76 1.58 -6.13
C ARG A 59 -19.25 1.35 -5.91
N GLY A 60 -19.66 0.13 -5.54
CA GLY A 60 -21.04 -0.18 -5.19
C GLY A 60 -21.49 0.57 -3.94
N ALA A 61 -20.65 0.64 -2.89
CA ALA A 61 -20.93 1.41 -1.69
C ALA A 61 -21.12 2.91 -1.99
N ALA A 62 -20.35 3.46 -2.94
CA ALA A 62 -20.45 4.86 -3.36
C ALA A 62 -21.83 5.25 -3.92
N MET A 63 -22.66 4.30 -4.33
CA MET A 63 -24.03 4.57 -4.77
C MET A 63 -24.95 5.02 -3.62
N ASN A 64 -24.64 4.63 -2.39
CA ASN A 64 -25.49 4.87 -1.21
C ASN A 64 -24.77 5.64 -0.09
N ASP A 65 -23.43 5.65 -0.08
CA ASP A 65 -22.61 6.45 0.83
C ASP A 65 -21.64 7.33 0.03
N TRP A 66 -21.90 8.64 0.04
CA TRP A 66 -21.08 9.62 -0.65
C TRP A 66 -19.61 9.60 -0.20
N ARG A 67 -19.32 9.17 1.04
CA ARG A 67 -17.95 9.09 1.56
C ARG A 67 -17.09 8.07 0.81
N ALA A 68 -17.68 6.95 0.40
CA ALA A 68 -16.98 5.96 -0.41
C ALA A 68 -16.63 6.53 -1.80
N GLY A 69 -17.53 7.33 -2.39
CA GLY A 69 -17.28 8.06 -3.63
C GLY A 69 -16.19 9.12 -3.48
N ALA A 70 -16.25 9.93 -2.43
CA ALA A 70 -15.23 10.93 -2.10
C ALA A 70 -13.85 10.28 -1.92
N TRP A 71 -13.77 9.19 -1.14
CA TRP A 71 -12.53 8.43 -0.92
C TRP A 71 -11.92 7.89 -2.22
N LEU A 72 -12.74 7.37 -3.14
CA LEU A 72 -12.26 6.94 -4.46
C LEU A 72 -11.71 8.11 -5.29
N LEU A 73 -12.40 9.25 -5.30
CA LEU A 73 -11.98 10.44 -6.05
C LEU A 73 -10.66 11.02 -5.52
N GLU A 74 -10.49 11.08 -4.19
CA GLU A 74 -9.24 11.54 -3.57
C GLU A 74 -8.03 10.70 -3.98
N ARG A 75 -8.22 9.39 -4.18
CA ARG A 75 -7.13 8.46 -4.56
C ARG A 75 -6.90 8.37 -6.07
N THR A 76 -7.95 8.46 -6.88
CA THR A 76 -7.85 8.31 -8.34
C THR A 76 -7.63 9.65 -9.07
N ARG A 77 -8.04 10.76 -8.47
CA ARG A 77 -7.96 12.11 -9.03
C ARG A 77 -7.45 13.10 -7.98
N ALA A 78 -6.38 12.71 -7.28
CA ALA A 78 -5.81 13.47 -6.16
C ALA A 78 -5.57 14.95 -6.51
N GLY A 79 -5.09 15.29 -7.71
CA GLY A 79 -4.84 16.68 -8.09
C GLY A 79 -6.09 17.58 -8.15
N GLN A 80 -7.30 17.01 -8.23
CA GLN A 80 -8.56 17.76 -8.29
C GLN A 80 -9.38 17.67 -7.00
N PHE A 81 -9.27 16.55 -6.28
CA PHE A 81 -10.16 16.22 -5.16
C PHE A 81 -9.45 16.02 -3.82
N ARG A 82 -8.12 15.95 -3.79
CA ARG A 82 -7.40 15.86 -2.52
C ARG A 82 -7.51 17.20 -1.80
N GLU A 83 -7.92 17.16 -0.54
CA GLU A 83 -7.94 18.33 0.32
C GLU A 83 -6.52 18.91 0.46
N SER A 84 -6.35 20.18 0.08
CA SER A 84 -5.12 20.91 0.35
C SER A 84 -5.05 21.21 1.84
N LYS A 85 -4.18 20.50 2.56
CA LYS A 85 -3.84 20.87 3.94
C LYS A 85 -2.78 21.97 3.89
N GLU A 86 -3.20 23.20 4.17
CA GLU A 86 -2.26 24.29 4.43
C GLU A 86 -1.58 24.00 5.78
N VAL A 87 -0.27 23.73 5.74
CA VAL A 87 0.51 23.41 6.95
C VAL A 87 1.20 24.69 7.42
N GLU A 88 0.61 25.38 8.39
CA GLU A 88 1.29 26.47 9.09
C GLU A 88 2.44 25.90 9.94
N HIS A 89 3.68 26.20 9.57
CA HIS A 89 4.85 25.88 10.38
C HIS A 89 5.12 27.03 11.37
N GLY A 90 4.67 26.86 12.61
CA GLY A 90 4.95 27.78 13.73
C GLY A 90 6.20 27.44 14.55
N GLY A 91 7.17 26.73 13.96
CA GLY A 91 8.39 26.31 14.65
C GLY A 91 9.41 27.45 14.74
N SER A 92 9.53 28.09 15.91
CA SER A 92 10.67 28.98 16.20
C SER A 92 11.93 28.14 16.36
N ILE A 93 12.83 28.20 15.37
CA ILE A 93 14.18 27.67 15.53
C ILE A 93 14.97 28.69 16.35
N ALA A 94 15.22 28.39 17.63
CA ALA A 94 16.20 29.13 18.40
C ALA A 94 17.59 28.84 17.79
N ILE A 95 18.12 29.79 17.02
CA ILE A 95 19.49 29.77 16.55
C ILE A 95 20.33 30.34 17.69
N ASP A 96 20.65 29.52 18.68
CA ASP A 96 21.56 29.92 19.75
C ASP A 96 22.89 29.20 19.61
N SER A 97 23.96 30.00 19.55
CA SER A 97 25.37 29.62 19.62
C SER A 97 26.02 28.92 18.40
N LEU A 98 26.20 29.66 17.30
CA LEU A 98 27.33 29.38 16.37
C LEU A 98 27.94 30.66 15.75
N LEU A 99 27.79 31.83 16.40
CA LEU A 99 28.36 33.09 15.91
C LEU A 99 28.80 34.03 17.05
N LEU A 100 29.52 33.51 18.03
CA LEU A 100 30.42 34.34 18.84
C LEU A 100 31.76 33.61 18.92
N GLY A 101 32.63 33.88 17.94
CA GLY A 101 34.05 33.67 18.13
C GLY A 101 34.49 34.57 19.27
N GLU A 102 35.09 33.99 20.31
CA GLU A 102 35.65 34.78 21.39
C GLU A 102 36.76 35.68 20.83
N PRO A 103 36.77 36.98 21.16
CA PRO A 103 37.82 37.87 20.71
C PRO A 103 39.16 37.45 21.32
N ASP A 104 40.11 37.19 20.43
CA ASP A 104 41.54 37.02 20.69
C ASP A 104 42.08 38.26 21.42
N GLU A 105 42.21 38.18 22.75
CA GLU A 105 42.96 39.17 23.53
C GLU A 105 44.46 38.90 23.35
N ALA A 106 45.05 39.71 22.46
CA ALA A 106 46.46 39.78 22.16
C ALA A 106 47.32 40.31 23.33
N ALA A 107 48.51 39.71 23.44
CA ALA A 107 49.82 40.27 23.86
C ALA A 107 49.96 40.92 25.25
#